data_AF-A0A3A4PPD9-F1
#
_entry.id   AF-A0A3A4PPD9-F1
#
_cell.length_a   1.000
_cell.length_b   1.000
_cell.length_c   1.000
_cell.angle_alpha   90.00
_cell.angle_beta   90.00
_cell.angle_gamma   90.00
#
_symmetry.space_group_name_H-M   'P 1'
#
loop_
_entity.id
_entity.type
_entity.pdbx_description
1 polymer ?
#
loop_
_entity_poly.entity_id
_entity_poly.type
_entity_poly.pdbx_seq_one_letter_code
_entity_poly.pdbx_strand_id
1 'polypeptide(L)'
;MRLWVLMVGLLMGSGSSAAVPDAGVGDAAPKLSVEKWVHGAASDPTAGGRIHVVNFFAAHCQPCEQLSPFLTEIQHRFIEHVVVIGVAAPELRTTPSTEIEDWVARQGDALDYRVAWDGDGSAFRTYMTGGTHLQRIPYAFVVDAQGKIAWRGMPQPDELVGAVTRLLPDSFDPRRAERIEEARGRVGQYRELARSDTFDAAKAAELGEQIMKGASDSQVIMQIFATVIMSIEDDARRDAALGLRTAKASYDFGGAEDPALLMVYARALFETGDAQEAVTIQRRVMTMVKDVKLRTEAKKALDEYYQATRKK
;
A
#
# COMPACT_ATOMS: atom_id res chain seq x y z
N MET A 1 -79.09 -8.21 21.26
CA MET A 1 -78.79 -7.75 19.88
C MET A 1 -77.84 -6.56 20.00
N ARG A 2 -76.60 -6.54 19.51
CA ARG A 2 -75.87 -7.35 18.52
C ARG A 2 -74.40 -7.43 18.94
N LEU A 3 -73.82 -8.64 18.90
CA LEU A 3 -72.37 -8.89 18.94
C LEU A 3 -71.72 -8.26 17.70
N TRP A 4 -70.60 -7.55 17.87
CA TRP A 4 -69.69 -7.22 16.78
C TRP A 4 -68.43 -8.07 16.93
N VAL A 5 -68.19 -8.91 15.94
CA VAL A 5 -67.04 -9.82 15.83
C VAL A 5 -65.84 -9.03 15.30
N LEU A 6 -64.70 -9.15 15.99
CA LEU A 6 -63.38 -8.71 15.55
C LEU A 6 -62.92 -9.54 14.35
N MET A 7 -62.54 -8.87 13.26
CA MET A 7 -61.74 -9.47 12.19
C MET A 7 -60.42 -8.69 12.07
N VAL A 8 -59.37 -9.20 12.71
CA VAL A 8 -57.99 -8.78 12.47
C VAL A 8 -57.49 -9.59 11.28
N GLY A 9 -57.41 -8.96 10.12
CA GLY A 9 -56.77 -9.54 8.95
C GLY A 9 -55.26 -9.57 9.14
N LEU A 10 -54.70 -10.77 9.31
CA LEU A 10 -53.26 -10.99 9.31
C LEU A 10 -52.75 -10.88 7.85
N LEU A 11 -52.28 -9.70 7.45
CA LEU A 11 -51.51 -9.54 6.21
C LEU A 11 -50.14 -10.21 6.42
N MET A 12 -50.02 -11.46 5.97
CA MET A 12 -48.72 -12.08 5.70
C MET A 12 -48.09 -11.34 4.52
N GLY A 13 -47.32 -10.29 4.81
CA GLY A 13 -46.41 -9.71 3.84
C GLY A 13 -45.32 -10.72 3.52
N SER A 14 -45.40 -11.34 2.34
CA SER A 14 -44.28 -12.08 1.75
C SER A 14 -43.13 -11.09 1.55
N GLY A 15 -42.19 -11.08 2.49
CA GLY A 15 -40.92 -10.38 2.32
C GLY A 15 -40.13 -11.10 1.24
N SER A 16 -40.29 -10.67 -0.02
CA SER A 16 -39.32 -10.97 -1.06
C SER A 16 -37.99 -10.37 -0.61
N SER A 17 -37.05 -11.22 -0.21
CA SER A 17 -35.66 -10.83 -0.05
C SER A 17 -35.14 -10.47 -1.44
N ALA A 18 -35.17 -9.18 -1.77
CA ALA A 18 -34.53 -8.70 -2.98
C ALA A 18 -33.03 -8.96 -2.83
N ALA A 19 -32.47 -9.78 -3.71
CA ALA A 19 -31.02 -9.95 -3.79
C ALA A 19 -30.40 -8.55 -3.98
N VAL A 20 -29.48 -8.17 -3.09
CA VAL A 20 -28.67 -6.97 -3.27
C VAL A 20 -27.85 -7.21 -4.55
N PRO A 21 -27.95 -6.32 -5.57
CA PRO A 21 -27.18 -6.47 -6.80
C PRO A 21 -25.67 -6.34 -6.51
N ASP A 22 -24.84 -6.97 -7.35
CA ASP A 22 -23.39 -6.88 -7.17
C ASP A 22 -22.94 -5.43 -7.24
N ALA A 23 -21.86 -5.11 -6.53
CA ALA A 23 -21.14 -3.86 -6.74
C ALA A 23 -20.74 -3.77 -8.23
N GLY A 24 -21.45 -2.93 -8.96
CA GLY A 24 -21.39 -2.81 -10.40
C GLY A 24 -20.43 -1.72 -10.85
N VAL A 25 -20.11 -1.72 -12.14
CA VAL A 25 -19.37 -0.61 -12.74
C VAL A 25 -20.22 0.67 -12.65
N GLY A 26 -19.63 1.73 -12.12
CA GLY A 26 -20.28 3.02 -11.85
C GLY A 26 -20.70 3.23 -10.39
N ASP A 27 -20.82 2.15 -9.61
CA ASP A 27 -21.18 2.21 -8.19
C ASP A 27 -20.00 2.70 -7.34
N ALA A 28 -20.32 3.21 -6.15
CA ALA A 28 -19.31 3.44 -5.13
C ALA A 28 -18.68 2.09 -4.72
N ALA A 29 -17.36 2.03 -4.66
CA ALA A 29 -16.67 0.84 -4.17
C ALA A 29 -17.06 0.61 -2.69
N PRO A 30 -17.39 -0.64 -2.30
CA PRO A 30 -17.64 -0.91 -0.90
C PRO A 30 -16.40 -0.62 -0.05
N LYS A 31 -16.61 -0.19 1.20
CA LYS A 31 -15.51 -0.04 2.14
C LYS A 31 -14.84 -1.40 2.36
N LEU A 32 -13.52 -1.44 2.28
CA LEU A 32 -12.73 -2.62 2.57
C LEU A 32 -12.57 -2.79 4.09
N SER A 33 -13.44 -3.58 4.70
CA SER A 33 -13.32 -4.04 6.09
C SER A 33 -12.59 -5.37 6.10
N VAL A 34 -11.43 -5.44 6.76
CA VAL A 34 -10.58 -6.64 6.82
C VAL A 34 -10.08 -6.82 8.24
N GLU A 35 -9.89 -8.06 8.66
CA GLU A 35 -9.44 -8.37 10.01
C GLU A 35 -7.97 -7.98 10.20
N LYS A 36 -7.14 -8.24 9.18
CA LYS A 36 -5.69 -8.07 9.30
C LYS A 36 -5.06 -7.69 7.96
N TRP A 37 -4.07 -6.79 8.00
CA TRP A 37 -3.13 -6.59 6.90
C TRP A 37 -1.92 -7.48 7.14
N VAL A 38 -1.74 -8.48 6.27
CA VAL A 38 -0.67 -9.48 6.40
C VAL A 38 0.60 -9.06 5.67
N HIS A 39 0.48 -8.14 4.70
CA HIS A 39 1.60 -7.54 4.01
C HIS A 39 1.29 -6.11 3.56
N GLY A 40 2.27 -5.22 3.74
CA GLY A 40 2.14 -3.81 3.40
C GLY A 40 1.25 -3.01 4.36
N ALA A 41 1.22 -1.69 4.15
CA ALA A 41 0.40 -0.80 4.96
C ALA A 41 -1.09 -0.91 4.60
N ALA A 42 -1.95 -0.64 5.58
CA ALA A 42 -3.39 -0.55 5.36
C ALA A 42 -3.75 0.45 4.25
N SER A 43 -4.78 0.12 3.47
CA SER A 43 -5.25 0.97 2.38
C SER A 43 -6.78 0.93 2.29
N ASP A 44 -7.37 2.08 1.99
CA ASP A 44 -8.81 2.24 1.83
C ASP A 44 -9.12 2.62 0.37
N PRO A 45 -9.70 1.71 -0.44
CA PRO A 45 -10.04 2.00 -1.83
C PRO A 45 -11.10 3.10 -1.98
N THR A 46 -11.80 3.47 -0.89
CA THR A 46 -12.84 4.50 -0.89
C THR A 46 -12.34 5.89 -0.50
N ALA A 47 -11.10 6.01 0.00
CA ALA A 47 -10.53 7.29 0.44
C ALA A 47 -10.24 8.26 -0.72
N GLY A 48 -10.26 7.76 -1.96
CA GLY A 48 -9.96 8.54 -3.17
C GLY A 48 -8.48 8.89 -3.31
N GLY A 49 -8.16 9.67 -4.34
CA GLY A 49 -6.82 10.17 -4.64
C GLY A 49 -5.89 9.18 -5.35
N ARG A 50 -6.19 7.88 -5.34
CA ARG A 50 -5.47 6.84 -6.09
C ARG A 50 -6.42 5.82 -6.69
N ILE A 51 -6.00 5.23 -7.80
CA ILE A 51 -6.63 4.07 -8.41
C ILE A 51 -6.30 2.85 -7.54
N HIS A 52 -7.28 2.00 -7.27
CA HIS A 52 -7.07 0.77 -6.52
C HIS A 52 -7.41 -0.45 -7.37
N VAL A 53 -6.55 -1.46 -7.35
CA VAL A 53 -6.86 -2.79 -7.89
C VAL A 53 -7.09 -3.71 -6.71
N VAL A 54 -8.35 -4.06 -6.44
CA VAL A 54 -8.74 -4.98 -5.36
C VAL A 54 -8.92 -6.36 -5.96
N ASN A 55 -7.97 -7.27 -5.73
CA ASN A 55 -7.98 -8.63 -6.27
C ASN A 55 -8.30 -9.65 -5.18
N PHE A 56 -9.44 -10.33 -5.31
CA PHE A 56 -9.82 -11.45 -4.47
C PHE A 56 -9.10 -12.72 -4.92
N PHE A 57 -8.42 -13.37 -3.98
CA PHE A 57 -7.59 -14.54 -4.24
C PHE A 57 -7.62 -15.53 -3.07
N ALA A 58 -6.99 -16.69 -3.25
CA ALA A 58 -6.63 -17.59 -2.17
C ALA A 58 -5.15 -17.94 -2.28
N ALA A 59 -4.48 -18.26 -1.17
CA ALA A 59 -3.16 -18.91 -1.22
C ALA A 59 -3.25 -20.19 -2.07
N HIS A 60 -2.13 -20.83 -2.43
CA HIS A 60 -2.08 -22.12 -3.17
C HIS A 60 -3.14 -22.28 -4.29
N CYS A 61 -3.50 -21.18 -4.95
CA CYS A 61 -4.41 -21.11 -6.09
C CYS A 61 -3.50 -20.83 -7.28
N GLN A 62 -3.24 -21.84 -8.11
CA GLN A 62 -2.24 -21.72 -9.18
C GLN A 62 -2.48 -20.53 -10.11
N PRO A 63 -3.71 -20.24 -10.60
CA PRO A 63 -3.95 -19.04 -11.39
C PRO A 63 -3.70 -17.73 -10.62
N CYS A 64 -3.97 -17.72 -9.31
CA CYS A 64 -3.71 -16.57 -8.46
C CYS A 64 -2.18 -16.35 -8.28
N GLU A 65 -1.42 -17.42 -8.06
CA GLU A 65 0.05 -17.39 -7.94
C GLU A 65 0.71 -16.91 -9.24
N GLN A 66 0.22 -17.37 -10.39
CA GLN A 66 0.72 -16.94 -11.70
C GLN A 66 0.41 -15.46 -12.00
N LEU A 67 -0.64 -14.91 -11.38
CA LEU A 67 -1.05 -13.52 -11.55
C LEU A 67 -0.24 -12.56 -10.67
N SER A 68 0.23 -12.99 -9.49
CA SER A 68 0.92 -12.11 -8.53
C SER A 68 2.06 -11.29 -9.15
N PRO A 69 2.99 -11.86 -9.94
CA PRO A 69 4.07 -11.07 -10.55
C PRO A 69 3.55 -9.94 -11.45
N PHE A 70 2.47 -10.19 -12.18
CA PHE A 70 1.85 -9.20 -13.06
C PHE A 70 1.16 -8.07 -12.27
N LEU A 71 0.50 -8.40 -11.16
CA LEU A 71 -0.05 -7.39 -10.25
C LEU A 71 1.04 -6.54 -9.60
N THR A 72 2.17 -7.16 -9.27
CA THR A 72 3.37 -6.47 -8.80
C THR A 72 3.91 -5.51 -9.87
N GLU A 73 4.00 -5.93 -11.14
CA GLU A 73 4.40 -5.05 -12.24
C GLU A 73 3.47 -3.83 -12.37
N ILE A 74 2.14 -4.02 -12.30
CA ILE A 74 1.17 -2.91 -12.31
C ILE A 74 1.43 -1.96 -11.12
N GLN A 75 1.62 -2.50 -9.91
CA GLN A 75 1.91 -1.68 -8.73
C GLN A 75 3.21 -0.87 -8.89
N HIS A 76 4.23 -1.44 -9.53
CA HIS A 76 5.55 -0.79 -9.66
C HIS A 76 5.52 0.28 -10.75
N ARG A 77 5.00 -0.07 -11.92
CA ARG A 77 4.92 0.82 -13.09
C ARG A 77 4.06 2.06 -12.83
N PHE A 78 2.99 1.90 -12.05
CA PHE A 78 2.06 2.99 -11.74
C PHE A 78 2.09 3.39 -10.27
N ILE A 79 3.24 3.24 -9.58
CA ILE A 79 3.34 3.34 -8.11
C ILE A 79 2.85 4.66 -7.50
N GLU A 80 2.88 5.75 -8.26
CA GLU A 80 2.38 7.06 -7.81
C GLU A 80 0.85 7.21 -7.95
N HIS A 81 0.20 6.36 -8.77
CA HIS A 81 -1.22 6.47 -9.09
C HIS A 81 -2.04 5.26 -8.63
N VAL A 82 -1.42 4.09 -8.53
CA VAL A 82 -2.10 2.80 -8.34
C VAL A 82 -1.67 2.14 -7.03
N VAL A 83 -2.64 1.59 -6.33
CA VAL A 83 -2.44 0.69 -5.20
C VAL A 83 -3.10 -0.64 -5.48
N VAL A 84 -2.32 -1.72 -5.47
CA VAL A 84 -2.84 -3.08 -5.59
C VAL A 84 -3.03 -3.68 -4.20
N ILE A 85 -4.19 -4.30 -4.00
CA ILE A 85 -4.62 -4.96 -2.76
C ILE A 85 -5.07 -6.38 -3.10
N GLY A 86 -4.36 -7.38 -2.62
CA GLY A 86 -4.85 -8.76 -2.57
C GLY A 86 -5.72 -8.98 -1.34
N VAL A 87 -6.92 -9.53 -1.52
CA VAL A 87 -7.83 -9.87 -0.42
C VAL A 87 -8.05 -11.38 -0.40
N ALA A 88 -7.58 -12.03 0.66
CA ALA A 88 -7.85 -13.44 0.92
C ALA A 88 -9.01 -13.57 1.92
N ALA A 89 -9.94 -14.48 1.66
CA ALA A 89 -11.12 -14.71 2.50
C ALA A 89 -11.41 -16.22 2.65
N PRO A 90 -11.95 -16.67 3.81
CA PRO A 90 -12.35 -18.07 4.02
C PRO A 90 -13.36 -18.58 2.98
N GLU A 91 -14.23 -17.73 2.46
CA GLU A 91 -15.23 -18.08 1.44
C GLU A 91 -14.61 -18.49 0.11
N LEU A 92 -13.39 -18.04 -0.18
CA LEU A 92 -12.65 -18.39 -1.39
C LEU A 92 -11.89 -19.70 -1.19
N ARG A 93 -11.29 -19.83 -0.01
CA ARG A 93 -10.71 -21.08 0.48
C ARG A 93 -10.49 -21.00 1.99
N THR A 94 -10.93 -22.02 2.72
CA THR A 94 -10.69 -22.13 4.16
C THR A 94 -9.20 -22.25 4.44
N THR A 95 -8.58 -21.13 4.81
CA THR A 95 -7.16 -21.00 5.08
C THR A 95 -6.99 -20.01 6.24
N PRO A 96 -6.29 -20.33 7.35
CA PRO A 96 -6.06 -19.38 8.43
C PRO A 96 -5.11 -18.25 8.01
N SER A 97 -5.17 -17.10 8.69
CA SER A 97 -4.31 -15.93 8.40
C SER A 97 -2.81 -16.26 8.41
N THR A 98 -2.38 -17.16 9.30
CA THR A 98 -0.98 -17.59 9.41
C THR A 98 -0.49 -18.29 8.13
N GLU A 99 -1.34 -19.07 7.46
CA GLU A 99 -0.96 -19.73 6.20
C GLU A 99 -0.89 -18.72 5.04
N ILE A 100 -1.73 -17.68 5.05
CA ILE A 100 -1.62 -16.57 4.09
C ILE A 100 -0.30 -15.81 4.31
N GLU A 101 0.07 -15.54 5.56
CA GLU A 101 1.35 -14.90 5.92
C GLU A 101 2.55 -15.71 5.42
N ASP A 102 2.58 -17.01 5.71
CA ASP A 102 3.63 -17.91 5.25
C ASP A 102 3.70 -17.98 3.72
N TRP A 103 2.54 -17.97 3.06
CA TRP A 103 2.47 -17.96 1.60
C TRP A 103 3.02 -16.67 1.02
N VAL A 104 2.62 -15.49 1.54
CA VAL A 104 3.16 -14.19 1.09
C VAL A 104 4.68 -14.14 1.29
N ALA A 105 5.17 -14.59 2.44
CA ALA A 105 6.61 -14.63 2.72
C ALA A 105 7.39 -15.47 1.70
N ARG A 106 6.82 -16.59 1.24
CA ARG A 106 7.43 -17.45 0.21
C ARG A 106 7.42 -16.85 -1.19
N GLN A 107 6.48 -15.97 -1.51
CA GLN A 107 6.43 -15.32 -2.83
C GLN A 107 7.60 -14.33 -3.02
N GLY A 108 8.13 -13.74 -1.94
CA GLY A 108 9.20 -12.76 -2.02
C GLY A 108 8.81 -11.57 -2.91
N ASP A 109 9.74 -11.13 -3.76
CA ASP A 109 9.54 -9.96 -4.63
C ASP A 109 8.49 -10.16 -5.75
N ALA A 110 8.05 -11.42 -5.98
CA ALA A 110 6.95 -11.70 -6.90
C ALA A 110 5.58 -11.26 -6.35
N LEU A 111 5.50 -10.95 -5.05
CA LEU A 111 4.33 -10.36 -4.40
C LEU A 111 4.75 -9.14 -3.57
N ASP A 112 4.94 -8.04 -4.28
CA ASP A 112 5.30 -6.74 -3.71
C ASP A 112 4.14 -5.75 -3.88
N TYR A 113 2.98 -6.14 -3.33
CA TYR A 113 1.75 -5.34 -3.20
C TYR A 113 1.02 -5.71 -1.91
N ARG A 114 0.06 -4.89 -1.48
CA ARG A 114 -0.59 -5.03 -0.17
C ARG A 114 -1.46 -6.28 -0.11
N VAL A 115 -1.46 -6.98 1.02
CA VAL A 115 -2.32 -8.15 1.23
C VAL A 115 -3.10 -8.01 2.53
N ALA A 116 -4.40 -8.24 2.43
CA ALA A 116 -5.32 -8.27 3.55
C ALA A 116 -5.98 -9.65 3.70
N TRP A 117 -6.24 -9.99 4.95
CA TRP A 117 -7.01 -11.14 5.39
C TRP A 117 -8.39 -10.69 5.84
N ASP A 118 -9.40 -11.11 5.09
CA ASP A 118 -10.83 -10.89 5.35
C ASP A 118 -11.40 -12.06 6.15
N GLY A 119 -10.95 -12.22 7.40
CA GLY A 119 -11.25 -13.39 8.22
C GLY A 119 -12.73 -13.57 8.58
N ASP A 120 -13.50 -12.48 8.61
CA ASP A 120 -14.94 -12.53 8.81
C ASP A 120 -15.73 -12.59 7.49
N GLY A 121 -15.05 -12.52 6.34
CA GLY A 121 -15.62 -12.57 5.01
C GLY A 121 -16.46 -11.35 4.61
N SER A 122 -16.40 -10.27 5.39
CA SER A 122 -17.23 -9.10 5.16
C SER A 122 -16.87 -8.37 3.86
N ALA A 123 -15.58 -8.25 3.53
CA ALA A 123 -15.16 -7.68 2.26
C ALA A 123 -15.62 -8.52 1.08
N PHE A 124 -15.40 -9.84 1.14
CA PHE A 124 -15.83 -10.78 0.11
C PHE A 124 -17.33 -10.66 -0.12
N ARG A 125 -18.13 -10.75 0.95
CA ARG A 125 -19.59 -10.66 0.83
C ARG A 125 -20.03 -9.34 0.23
N THR A 126 -19.39 -8.22 0.57
CA THR A 126 -19.81 -6.89 0.11
C THR A 126 -19.39 -6.60 -1.34
N TYR A 127 -18.20 -7.04 -1.76
CA TYR A 127 -17.74 -6.86 -3.14
C TYR A 127 -18.39 -7.86 -4.10
N MET A 128 -18.72 -9.07 -3.63
CA MET A 128 -19.27 -10.16 -4.44
C MET A 128 -20.77 -10.39 -4.18
N THR A 129 -21.53 -9.35 -3.80
CA THR A 129 -22.97 -9.43 -3.44
C THR A 129 -23.89 -9.67 -4.65
N GLY A 130 -24.22 -10.90 -5.03
CA GLY A 130 -25.28 -11.06 -6.05
C GLY A 130 -25.24 -12.33 -6.86
N GLY A 131 -24.49 -13.34 -6.42
CA GLY A 131 -24.40 -14.57 -7.17
C GLY A 131 -23.71 -14.34 -8.50
N THR A 132 -22.53 -13.71 -8.49
CA THR A 132 -21.51 -14.07 -9.47
C THR A 132 -21.44 -15.61 -9.42
N HIS A 133 -22.08 -16.28 -10.36
CA HIS A 133 -22.30 -17.73 -10.40
C HIS A 133 -21.02 -18.53 -10.60
N LEU A 134 -19.89 -17.93 -10.27
CA LEU A 134 -18.55 -18.38 -10.45
C LEU A 134 -17.76 -17.74 -9.31
N GLN A 135 -17.62 -18.44 -8.18
CA GLN A 135 -16.55 -18.23 -7.19
C GLN A 135 -15.19 -18.51 -7.88
N ARG A 136 -14.90 -17.76 -8.95
CA ARG A 136 -13.74 -17.92 -9.82
C ARG A 136 -12.75 -16.87 -9.43
N ILE A 137 -11.76 -17.31 -8.67
CA ILE A 137 -10.56 -16.55 -8.37
C ILE A 137 -9.48 -16.85 -9.41
N PRO A 138 -8.62 -15.88 -9.74
CA PRO A 138 -8.64 -14.49 -9.27
C PRO A 138 -9.80 -13.67 -9.84
N TYR A 139 -10.33 -12.73 -9.04
CA TYR A 139 -11.35 -11.76 -9.47
C TYR A 139 -10.99 -10.38 -8.94
N ALA A 140 -10.91 -9.40 -9.83
CA ALA A 140 -10.43 -8.07 -9.50
C ALA A 140 -11.49 -6.99 -9.77
N PHE A 141 -11.41 -5.93 -8.98
CA PHE A 141 -12.11 -4.67 -9.16
C PHE A 141 -11.08 -3.56 -9.35
N VAL A 142 -11.28 -2.70 -10.34
CA VAL A 142 -10.53 -1.45 -10.47
C VAL A 142 -11.43 -0.33 -9.97
N VAL A 143 -10.98 0.34 -8.92
CA VAL A 143 -11.62 1.50 -8.30
C VAL A 143 -10.88 2.75 -8.71
N ASP A 144 -11.58 3.75 -9.23
CA ASP A 144 -11.01 5.02 -9.65
C ASP A 144 -10.58 5.91 -8.47
N ALA A 145 -9.95 7.05 -8.79
CA ALA A 145 -9.49 8.01 -7.78
C ALA A 145 -10.64 8.74 -7.04
N GLN A 146 -11.90 8.52 -7.45
CA GLN A 146 -13.11 9.03 -6.78
C GLN A 146 -13.79 7.95 -5.91
N GLY A 147 -13.20 6.76 -5.81
CA GLY A 147 -13.75 5.66 -5.03
C GLY A 147 -14.90 4.92 -5.70
N LYS A 148 -15.03 4.99 -7.04
CA LYS A 148 -16.05 4.26 -7.81
C LYS A 148 -15.47 3.09 -8.58
N ILE A 149 -16.24 2.03 -8.76
CA ILE A 149 -15.83 0.86 -9.54
C ILE A 149 -15.87 1.23 -11.03
N ALA A 150 -14.70 1.19 -11.67
CA ALA A 150 -14.55 1.48 -13.09
C ALA A 150 -14.47 0.21 -13.96
N TRP A 151 -14.08 -0.92 -13.36
CA TRP A 151 -14.00 -2.22 -14.03
C TRP A 151 -14.06 -3.36 -13.00
N ARG A 152 -14.56 -4.53 -13.40
CA ARG A 152 -14.52 -5.76 -12.60
C ARG A 152 -14.48 -6.99 -13.50
N GLY A 153 -13.78 -8.04 -13.07
CA GLY A 153 -13.71 -9.29 -13.82
C GLY A 153 -12.52 -10.18 -13.43
N MET A 154 -12.32 -11.26 -14.19
CA MET A 154 -11.06 -12.01 -14.10
C MET A 154 -9.95 -11.10 -14.65
N PRO A 155 -8.84 -10.90 -13.92
CA PRO A 155 -7.78 -9.98 -14.30
C PRO A 155 -6.90 -10.54 -15.42
N GLN A 156 -7.45 -10.60 -16.63
CA GLN A 156 -6.65 -10.86 -17.83
C GLN A 156 -5.71 -9.67 -18.08
N PRO A 157 -4.43 -9.90 -18.45
CA PRO A 157 -3.43 -8.84 -18.48
C PRO A 157 -3.83 -7.58 -19.27
N ASP A 158 -4.22 -7.75 -20.53
CA ASP A 158 -4.56 -6.62 -21.41
C ASP A 158 -5.81 -5.86 -20.93
N GLU A 159 -6.81 -6.56 -20.41
CA GLU A 159 -8.04 -5.95 -19.90
C GLU A 159 -7.78 -5.13 -18.64
N LEU A 160 -6.99 -5.68 -17.70
CA LEU A 160 -6.66 -5.01 -16.45
C LEU A 160 -5.78 -3.78 -16.70
N VAL A 161 -4.75 -3.90 -17.54
CA VAL A 161 -3.91 -2.75 -17.92
C VAL A 161 -4.74 -1.71 -18.65
N GLY A 162 -5.61 -2.11 -19.56
CA GLY A 162 -6.56 -1.19 -20.22
C GLY A 162 -7.47 -0.47 -19.22
N ALA A 163 -7.97 -1.17 -18.21
CA ALA A 163 -8.81 -0.57 -17.17
C ALA A 163 -8.05 0.45 -16.32
N VAL A 164 -6.82 0.14 -15.90
CA VAL A 164 -5.97 1.05 -15.12
C VAL A 164 -5.56 2.27 -15.96
N THR A 165 -5.08 2.05 -17.18
CA THR A 165 -4.53 3.12 -18.03
C THR A 165 -5.58 4.15 -18.43
N ARG A 166 -6.83 3.76 -18.64
CA ARG A 166 -7.95 4.69 -18.91
C ARG A 166 -8.27 5.64 -17.75
N LEU A 167 -7.82 5.32 -16.53
CA LEU A 167 -8.09 6.11 -15.33
C LEU A 167 -6.90 6.98 -14.91
N LEU A 168 -5.76 6.85 -15.59
CA LEU A 168 -4.59 7.68 -15.32
C LEU A 168 -4.91 9.14 -15.67
N PRO A 169 -4.36 10.10 -14.91
CA PRO A 169 -4.57 11.52 -15.21
C PRO A 169 -3.90 11.89 -16.53
N ASP A 170 -4.39 12.95 -17.20
CA ASP A 170 -3.79 13.49 -18.43
C ASP A 170 -2.32 13.89 -18.25
N SER A 171 -1.91 14.19 -17.01
CA SER A 171 -0.52 14.50 -16.65
C SER A 171 0.41 13.29 -16.57
N PHE A 172 -0.11 12.07 -16.74
CA PHE A 172 0.70 10.86 -16.72
C PHE A 172 1.69 10.86 -17.89
N ASP A 173 2.98 10.78 -17.58
CA ASP A 173 4.06 10.62 -18.56
C ASP A 173 4.62 9.19 -18.51
N PRO A 174 4.39 8.36 -19.55
CA PRO A 174 4.92 7.01 -19.62
C PRO A 174 6.46 6.94 -19.50
N ARG A 175 7.18 7.94 -20.01
CA ARG A 175 8.65 7.97 -19.92
C ARG A 175 9.11 8.28 -18.50
N ARG A 176 8.35 9.08 -17.75
CA ARG A 176 8.62 9.32 -16.32
C ARG A 176 8.31 8.07 -15.51
N ALA A 177 7.21 7.38 -15.81
CA ALA A 177 6.87 6.11 -15.17
C ALA A 177 7.96 5.04 -15.38
N GLU A 178 8.49 4.91 -16.60
CA GLU A 178 9.59 3.98 -16.91
C GLU A 178 10.86 4.31 -16.10
N ARG A 179 11.28 5.57 -16.02
CA ARG A 179 12.43 5.98 -15.18
C ARG A 179 12.21 5.66 -13.70
N ILE A 180 11.00 5.89 -13.20
CA ILE A 180 10.60 5.61 -11.82
C ILE A 180 10.67 4.11 -11.54
N GLU A 181 10.17 3.28 -12.46
CA GLU A 181 10.22 1.83 -12.37
C GLU A 181 11.66 1.31 -12.38
N GLU A 182 12.50 1.79 -13.29
CA GLU A 182 13.92 1.41 -13.28
C GLU A 182 14.63 1.85 -12.00
N ALA A 183 14.36 3.06 -11.50
CA ALA A 183 14.91 3.54 -10.24
C ALA A 183 14.46 2.65 -9.07
N ARG A 184 13.21 2.21 -9.05
CA ARG A 184 12.69 1.25 -8.08
C ARG A 184 13.45 -0.08 -8.14
N GLY A 185 13.70 -0.61 -9.33
CA GLY A 185 14.52 -1.81 -9.52
C GLY A 185 15.93 -1.63 -8.92
N ARG A 186 16.55 -0.47 -9.15
CA ARG A 186 17.85 -0.12 -8.55
C ARG A 186 17.79 0.02 -7.02
N VAL A 187 16.69 0.50 -6.45
CA VAL A 187 16.48 0.50 -4.99
C VAL A 187 16.47 -0.94 -4.44
N GLY A 188 15.86 -1.88 -5.16
CA GLY A 188 15.92 -3.31 -4.86
C GLY A 188 17.37 -3.82 -4.84
N GLN A 189 18.12 -3.56 -5.91
CA GLN A 189 19.54 -3.93 -6.03
C GLN A 189 20.40 -3.31 -4.91
N TYR A 190 20.14 -2.05 -4.55
CA TYR A 190 20.82 -1.39 -3.44
C TYR A 190 20.54 -2.10 -2.12
N ARG A 191 19.28 -2.46 -1.85
CA ARG A 191 18.88 -3.19 -0.64
C ARG A 191 19.56 -4.55 -0.53
N GLU A 192 19.59 -5.31 -1.64
CA GLU A 192 20.27 -6.61 -1.70
C GLU A 192 21.77 -6.45 -1.44
N LEU A 193 22.40 -5.48 -2.11
CA LEU A 193 23.82 -5.19 -1.94
C LEU A 193 24.15 -4.81 -0.49
N ALA A 194 23.36 -3.94 0.14
CA ALA A 194 23.54 -3.52 1.52
C ALA A 194 23.49 -4.69 2.54
N ARG A 195 22.69 -5.72 2.23
CA ARG A 195 22.53 -6.93 3.05
C ARG A 195 23.54 -8.04 2.70
N SER A 196 24.29 -7.88 1.62
CA SER A 196 25.25 -8.88 1.16
C SER A 196 26.45 -8.99 2.09
N ASP A 197 27.01 -10.20 2.21
CA ASP A 197 28.31 -10.43 2.88
C ASP A 197 29.47 -9.82 2.10
N THR A 198 29.31 -9.64 0.79
CA THR A 198 30.28 -8.97 -0.11
C THR A 198 29.85 -7.55 -0.40
N PHE A 199 29.50 -6.78 0.64
CA PHE A 199 29.10 -5.39 0.50
C PHE A 199 30.20 -4.56 -0.21
N ASP A 200 29.81 -3.86 -1.27
CA ASP A 200 30.67 -2.96 -2.03
C ASP A 200 30.12 -1.53 -1.91
N ALA A 201 30.80 -0.71 -1.12
CA ALA A 201 30.40 0.67 -0.87
C ALA A 201 30.45 1.54 -2.15
N ALA A 202 31.40 1.29 -3.05
CA ALA A 202 31.50 2.06 -4.29
C ALA A 202 30.33 1.74 -5.23
N LYS A 203 29.97 0.47 -5.36
CA LYS A 203 28.79 0.05 -6.13
C LYS A 203 27.48 0.53 -5.50
N ALA A 204 27.37 0.53 -4.17
CA ALA A 204 26.21 1.08 -3.48
C ALA A 204 26.06 2.58 -3.73
N ALA A 205 27.16 3.35 -3.65
CA ALA A 205 27.17 4.77 -3.97
C ALA A 205 26.79 5.04 -5.43
N GLU A 206 27.31 4.24 -6.38
CA GLU A 206 26.95 4.35 -7.80
C GLU A 206 25.44 4.11 -8.03
N LEU A 207 24.88 3.05 -7.45
CA LEU A 207 23.43 2.78 -7.50
C LEU A 207 22.64 3.96 -6.91
N GLY A 208 23.10 4.51 -5.79
CA GLY A 208 22.50 5.68 -5.15
C GLY A 208 22.40 6.88 -6.07
N GLU A 209 23.49 7.25 -6.75
CA GLU A 209 23.49 8.36 -7.70
C GLU A 209 22.63 8.08 -8.94
N GLN A 210 22.60 6.83 -9.43
CA GLN A 210 21.72 6.45 -10.53
C GLN A 210 20.24 6.60 -10.15
N ILE A 211 19.85 6.19 -8.93
CA ILE A 211 18.49 6.36 -8.40
C ILE A 211 18.14 7.85 -8.28
N MET A 212 19.02 8.66 -7.68
CA MET A 212 18.81 10.10 -7.55
C MET A 212 18.65 10.79 -8.92
N LYS A 213 19.45 10.39 -9.92
CA LYS A 213 19.35 10.93 -11.27
C LYS A 213 18.04 10.52 -11.96
N GLY A 214 17.56 9.30 -11.73
CA GLY A 214 16.39 8.75 -12.41
C GLY A 214 15.05 9.21 -11.84
N ALA A 215 14.97 9.43 -10.52
CA ALA A 215 13.71 9.58 -9.81
C ALA A 215 13.73 10.58 -8.62
N SER A 216 14.65 11.54 -8.60
CA SER A 216 14.64 12.60 -7.55
C SER A 216 13.38 13.46 -7.54
N ASP A 217 12.63 13.47 -8.64
CA ASP A 217 11.32 14.11 -8.80
C ASP A 217 10.14 13.20 -8.43
N SER A 218 10.40 12.00 -7.89
CA SER A 218 9.39 11.10 -7.37
C SER A 218 9.43 11.05 -5.85
N GLN A 219 8.44 11.67 -5.21
CA GLN A 219 8.27 11.63 -3.76
C GLN A 219 8.27 10.20 -3.23
N VAL A 220 7.56 9.30 -3.91
CA VAL A 220 7.38 7.90 -3.52
C VAL A 220 8.69 7.12 -3.59
N ILE A 221 9.44 7.21 -4.69
CA ILE A 221 10.71 6.49 -4.80
C ILE A 221 11.74 7.04 -3.82
N MET A 222 11.81 8.37 -3.67
CA MET A 222 12.71 8.98 -2.69
C MET A 222 12.34 8.57 -1.25
N GLN A 223 11.06 8.48 -0.90
CA GLN A 223 10.63 7.97 0.40
C GLN A 223 11.09 6.52 0.62
N ILE A 224 10.83 5.65 -0.36
CA ILE A 224 11.21 4.22 -0.28
C ILE A 224 12.72 4.12 -0.13
N PHE A 225 13.48 4.84 -0.94
CA PHE A 225 14.93 4.72 -0.95
C PHE A 225 15.56 5.28 0.33
N ALA A 226 15.08 6.43 0.81
CA ALA A 226 15.50 7.00 2.10
C ALA A 226 15.23 6.01 3.24
N THR A 227 14.05 5.39 3.25
CA THR A 227 13.70 4.36 4.23
C THR A 227 14.66 3.17 4.15
N VAL A 228 14.94 2.66 2.95
CA VAL A 228 15.89 1.55 2.75
C VAL A 228 17.26 1.89 3.32
N ILE A 229 17.81 3.06 3.00
CA ILE A 229 19.12 3.49 3.50
C ILE A 229 19.08 3.60 5.02
N MET A 230 18.11 4.33 5.56
CA MET A 230 18.04 4.62 7.00
C MET A 230 17.70 3.39 7.85
N SER A 231 17.13 2.33 7.27
CA SER A 231 16.89 1.05 7.94
C SER A 231 18.10 0.11 8.00
N ILE A 232 19.21 0.43 7.34
CA ILE A 232 20.45 -0.35 7.47
C ILE A 232 21.01 -0.15 8.87
N GLU A 233 21.15 -1.20 9.68
CA GLU A 233 21.62 -1.09 11.08
C GLU A 233 23.13 -0.85 11.19
N ASP A 234 23.92 -1.43 10.29
CA ASP A 234 25.37 -1.26 10.25
C ASP A 234 25.75 0.13 9.72
N ASP A 235 26.20 1.00 10.64
CA ASP A 235 26.62 2.37 10.34
C ASP A 235 27.73 2.44 9.27
N ALA A 236 28.59 1.41 9.17
CA ALA A 236 29.65 1.38 8.15
C ALA A 236 29.10 1.13 6.74
N ARG A 237 27.89 0.57 6.62
CA ARG A 237 27.18 0.32 5.35
C ARG A 237 26.12 1.38 5.04
N ARG A 238 25.66 2.10 6.06
CA ARG A 238 24.61 3.12 5.92
C ARG A 238 25.20 4.44 5.43
N ASP A 239 24.94 4.78 4.18
CA ASP A 239 25.26 6.10 3.64
C ASP A 239 24.25 7.16 4.14
N ALA A 240 24.50 7.71 5.33
CA ALA A 240 23.64 8.72 5.93
C ALA A 240 23.53 10.01 5.10
N ALA A 241 24.56 10.38 4.33
CA ALA A 241 24.55 11.56 3.49
C ALA A 241 23.62 11.39 2.28
N LEU A 242 23.67 10.22 1.64
CA LEU A 242 22.71 9.83 0.60
C LEU A 242 21.29 9.70 1.19
N GLY A 243 21.17 9.11 2.38
CA GLY A 243 19.91 9.03 3.12
C GLY A 243 19.27 10.40 3.34
N LEU A 244 20.08 11.40 3.74
CA LEU A 244 19.63 12.79 3.89
C LEU A 244 19.18 13.40 2.56
N ARG A 245 20.00 13.29 1.50
CA ARG A 245 19.66 13.83 0.17
C ARG A 245 18.33 13.26 -0.35
N THR A 246 18.15 11.96 -0.16
CA THR A 246 16.96 11.24 -0.61
C THR A 246 15.74 11.61 0.23
N ALA A 247 15.86 11.62 1.57
CA ALA A 247 14.79 12.02 2.46
C ALA A 247 14.36 13.48 2.21
N LYS A 248 15.33 14.36 1.97
CA LYS A 248 15.09 15.76 1.60
C LYS A 248 14.35 15.87 0.25
N ALA A 249 14.75 15.12 -0.76
CA ALA A 249 14.05 15.12 -2.04
C ALA A 249 12.59 14.68 -1.87
N SER A 250 12.33 13.62 -1.10
CA SER A 250 10.93 13.22 -0.80
C SER A 250 10.16 14.30 -0.03
N TYR A 251 10.79 14.94 0.96
CA TYR A 251 10.20 16.05 1.72
C TYR A 251 9.82 17.22 0.81
N ASP A 252 10.72 17.64 -0.08
CA ASP A 252 10.52 18.75 -1.01
C ASP A 252 9.40 18.44 -2.04
N PHE A 253 9.21 17.17 -2.40
CA PHE A 253 8.17 16.71 -3.32
C PHE A 253 6.85 16.30 -2.63
N GLY A 254 6.45 17.00 -1.57
CA GLY A 254 5.12 16.82 -0.95
C GLY A 254 5.08 15.80 0.19
N GLY A 255 6.22 15.22 0.56
CA GLY A 255 6.34 14.33 1.71
C GLY A 255 6.25 15.03 3.08
N ALA A 256 6.20 16.36 3.12
CA ALA A 256 6.13 17.15 4.36
C ALA A 256 4.91 16.84 5.23
N GLU A 257 3.85 16.25 4.67
CA GLU A 257 2.63 15.87 5.38
C GLU A 257 2.59 14.39 5.83
N ASP A 258 3.63 13.61 5.54
CA ASP A 258 3.75 12.21 5.99
C ASP A 258 4.63 12.12 7.25
N PRO A 259 4.07 11.83 8.44
CA PRO A 259 4.85 11.74 9.68
C PRO A 259 5.90 10.63 9.64
N ALA A 260 5.68 9.53 8.91
CA ALA A 260 6.66 8.46 8.80
C ALA A 260 7.88 8.90 7.99
N LEU A 261 7.67 9.63 6.88
CA LEU A 261 8.77 10.22 6.13
C LEU A 261 9.52 11.26 6.97
N LEU A 262 8.80 12.13 7.69
CA LEU A 262 9.43 13.15 8.54
C LEU A 262 10.33 12.52 9.61
N MET A 263 9.96 11.37 10.17
CA MET A 263 10.83 10.62 11.10
C MET A 263 12.12 10.15 10.43
N VAL A 264 12.04 9.60 9.21
CA VAL A 264 13.22 9.21 8.43
C VAL A 264 14.11 10.43 8.14
N TYR A 265 13.50 11.56 7.75
CA TYR A 265 14.23 12.79 7.44
C TYR A 265 14.91 13.39 8.68
N ALA A 266 14.20 13.46 9.82
CA ALA A 266 14.77 13.92 11.08
C ALA A 266 15.96 13.06 11.53
N ARG A 267 15.85 11.73 11.38
CA ARG A 267 16.96 10.82 11.67
C ARG A 267 18.16 11.08 10.76
N ALA A 268 17.94 11.27 9.46
CA ALA A 268 19.02 11.56 8.52
C ALA A 268 19.72 12.91 8.81
N LEU A 269 18.96 13.95 9.18
CA LEU A 269 19.49 15.24 9.64
C LEU A 269 20.36 15.07 10.89
N PHE A 270 19.87 14.30 11.86
CA PHE A 270 20.60 14.04 13.10
C PHE A 270 21.92 13.32 12.85
N GLU A 271 21.91 12.22 12.08
CA GLU A 271 23.09 11.41 11.79
C GLU A 271 24.14 12.16 10.96
N THR A 272 23.71 13.13 10.17
CA THR A 272 24.60 14.01 9.39
C THR A 272 25.04 15.27 10.13
N GLY A 273 24.66 15.42 11.41
CA GLY A 273 25.19 16.43 12.33
C GLY A 273 24.29 17.66 12.54
N ASP A 274 23.15 17.74 11.86
CA ASP A 274 22.15 18.81 12.02
C ASP A 274 21.08 18.46 13.06
N ALA A 275 21.52 18.30 14.30
CA ALA A 275 20.64 17.97 15.42
C ALA A 275 19.59 19.06 15.68
N GLN A 276 19.85 20.32 15.31
CA GLN A 276 18.92 21.42 15.52
C GLN A 276 17.72 21.29 14.58
N GLU A 277 17.96 21.06 13.29
CA GLU A 277 16.88 20.86 12.33
C GLU A 277 16.16 19.52 12.55
N ALA A 278 16.89 18.47 12.95
CA ALA A 278 16.29 17.21 13.36
C ALA A 278 15.25 17.39 14.50
N VAL A 279 15.56 18.21 15.51
CA VAL A 279 14.61 18.55 16.58
C VAL A 279 13.40 19.30 16.03
N THR A 280 13.58 20.24 15.09
CA THR A 280 12.49 20.98 14.46
C THR A 280 11.53 20.04 13.74
N ILE A 281 12.05 19.18 12.86
CA ILE A 281 11.24 18.21 12.10
C ILE A 281 10.57 17.21 13.04
N GLN A 282 11.30 16.68 14.03
CA GLN A 282 10.75 15.69 14.96
C GLN A 282 9.66 16.28 15.87
N ARG A 283 9.72 17.57 16.23
CA ARG A 283 8.61 18.26 16.91
C ARG A 283 7.37 18.33 16.04
N ARG A 284 7.52 18.58 14.74
CA ARG A 284 6.39 18.54 13.79
C ARG A 284 5.74 17.16 13.78
N VAL A 285 6.52 16.08 13.73
CA VAL A 285 6.00 14.69 13.85
C VAL A 285 5.13 14.52 15.09
N MET A 286 5.59 15.03 16.25
CA MET A 286 4.83 14.95 17.51
C MET A 286 3.49 15.70 17.48
N THR A 287 3.25 16.61 16.53
CA THR A 287 1.95 17.25 16.34
C THR A 287 1.00 16.46 15.43
N MET A 288 1.54 15.57 14.60
CA MET A 288 0.80 14.84 13.56
C MET A 288 0.41 13.42 14.03
N VAL A 289 1.27 12.76 14.80
CA VAL A 289 1.08 11.36 15.19
C VAL A 289 0.09 11.23 16.36
N LYS A 290 -1.04 10.56 16.08
CA LYS A 290 -2.07 10.18 17.07
C LYS A 290 -1.87 8.76 17.62
N ASP A 291 -1.26 7.87 16.86
CA ASP A 291 -0.99 6.50 17.29
C ASP A 291 -0.04 6.49 18.51
N VAL A 292 -0.42 5.76 19.56
CA VAL A 292 0.29 5.80 20.85
C VAL A 292 1.70 5.20 20.72
N LYS A 293 1.84 4.11 19.95
CA LYS A 293 3.13 3.43 19.79
C LYS A 293 4.08 4.31 18.99
N LEU A 294 3.65 4.80 17.84
CA LEU A 294 4.44 5.66 16.98
C LEU A 294 4.79 6.99 17.69
N ARG A 295 3.88 7.55 18.48
CA ARG A 295 4.14 8.75 19.28
C ARG A 295 5.21 8.51 20.35
N THR A 296 5.25 7.32 20.93
CA THR A 296 6.26 6.93 21.93
C THR A 296 7.64 6.82 21.28
N GLU A 297 7.73 6.18 20.12
CA GLU A 297 8.96 6.08 19.33
C GLU A 297 9.44 7.47 18.88
N ALA A 298 8.53 8.29 18.35
CA ALA A 298 8.83 9.65 17.94
C ALA A 298 9.33 10.53 19.09
N LYS A 299 8.77 10.37 20.29
CA LYS A 299 9.23 11.07 21.49
C LYS A 299 10.64 10.65 21.91
N LYS A 300 10.95 9.35 21.87
CA LYS A 300 12.28 8.84 22.20
C LYS A 300 13.35 9.47 21.31
N ALA A 301 13.10 9.50 19.99
CA ALA A 301 13.99 10.15 19.03
C ALA A 301 14.12 11.65 19.29
N LEU A 302 13.01 12.35 19.58
CA LEU A 302 13.05 13.79 19.90
C LEU A 302 13.92 14.08 21.13
N ASP A 303 13.76 13.29 22.19
CA ASP A 303 14.52 13.48 23.42
C ASP A 303 16.03 13.25 23.16
N GLU A 304 16.39 12.23 22.36
CA GLU A 304 17.77 11.99 21.93
C GLU A 304 18.36 13.16 21.14
N TYR A 305 17.67 13.62 20.09
CA TYR A 305 18.14 14.73 19.25
C TYR A 305 18.30 16.01 20.08
N TYR A 306 17.35 16.27 20.97
CA TYR A 306 17.39 17.43 21.86
C TYR A 306 18.58 17.39 22.84
N GLN A 307 18.93 16.23 23.39
CA GLN A 307 20.13 16.13 24.25
C GLN A 307 21.42 16.43 23.47
N ALA A 308 21.52 16.03 22.20
CA ALA A 308 22.69 16.34 21.39
C ALA A 308 22.85 17.85 21.12
N THR A 309 21.75 18.59 20.98
CA THR A 309 21.82 20.07 20.82
C THR A 309 22.39 20.78 22.04
N ARG A 310 22.33 20.17 23.23
CA ARG A 310 22.83 20.75 24.49
C ARG A 310 24.29 20.43 24.79
N LYS A 311 24.91 19.51 24.05
CA LYS A 311 26.30 19.08 24.23
C LYS A 311 27.30 19.81 23.33
N LYS A 312 26.81 20.64 22.41
CA LYS A 312 27.60 21.55 21.56
C LYS A 312 27.65 22.94 22.20
#